data_AF-C1NAB1-F1
#
_entry.id   AF-C1NAB1-F1
#
_cell.length_a   1.000
_cell.length_b   1.000
_cell.length_c   1.000
_cell.angle_alpha   90.00
_cell.angle_beta   90.00
_cell.angle_gamma   90.00
#
_symmetry.space_group_name_H-M   'P 1'
#
loop_
_entity.id
_entity.type
_entity.pdbx_description
1 polymer ?
#
loop_
_entity_poly.entity_id
_entity_poly.type
_entity_poly.pdbx_seq_one_letter_code
_entity_poly.pdbx_strand_id
1 'polypeptide(L)'
;MPLGFGGQGITNICEIADNALTANWQYTSSYLASRVPALDGIAAPSEDGTLPMNGMIEPVWDRVRARGAEGDSRRERNILPEFADSAAAPCAAKGLQHLLSQMFYARKFESVKASAVELSDDHSANPHAREFAAQVAVSMDSLRGEGATAWHTVIPFSKAVELSTAHVRNQVRLELGLIPAAIKILIDRKLACHQAECGNETFTHNAVHHILNHKEGNAGGNRVQTHDRVVRAVAQLCKDVGLGVETKGIRGLLPPDAVRGGRHECWKTVDISITGLDSRVARTLGDVVVPHPFSGDGRAKYNGRRPTATRSPANIQPGEYTLEAEKKKLDWYGNIPAGRNFGLVPMAIDTYGFKAPRFRSFLNDLADHGARGTVPAGDAASDAATEATLSAIARSKSYWKRRIMGHISVALVSAIGDRIAGAPISYALRTARDSENFHAGAAAQILFMEPDTAGDFHIAPAPCAREAHMGFMNPVVGLLTT
;
A
#
# COMPACT_ATOMS: atom_id res chain seq x y z
N MET A 1 11.01 6.38 6.91
CA MET A 1 9.64 6.57 6.36
C MET A 1 8.70 5.53 6.95
N PRO A 2 7.39 5.82 7.14
CA PRO A 2 6.51 5.08 8.04
C PRO A 2 6.19 3.69 7.46
N LEU A 3 6.79 2.64 8.02
CA LEU A 3 6.67 1.28 7.48
C LEU A 3 5.42 0.53 7.99
N GLY A 4 4.62 1.14 8.87
CA GLY A 4 3.48 0.48 9.50
C GLY A 4 2.11 0.75 8.85
N PHE A 5 1.91 1.93 8.27
CA PHE A 5 0.58 2.43 7.89
C PHE A 5 0.66 3.21 6.58
N GLY A 6 0.01 2.70 5.54
CA GLY A 6 0.09 3.21 4.16
C GLY A 6 -0.67 4.48 3.92
N GLY A 7 -0.09 5.63 4.29
CA GLY A 7 -0.57 6.90 3.81
C GLY A 7 0.54 7.94 3.77
N GLN A 8 0.61 8.67 2.64
CA GLN A 8 1.18 10.02 2.62
C GLN A 8 0.03 11.00 2.84
N GLY A 9 -0.53 11.02 4.06
CA GLY A 9 -1.12 12.29 4.47
C GLY A 9 0.01 13.31 4.37
N ILE A 10 -0.15 14.38 3.57
CA ILE A 10 0.84 15.47 3.48
C ILE A 10 1.26 15.77 4.91
N THR A 11 2.49 15.34 5.20
CA THR A 11 3.01 15.38 6.55
C THR A 11 3.18 16.85 6.85
N ASN A 12 2.45 17.34 7.85
CA ASN A 12 2.59 18.74 8.25
C ASN A 12 4.08 19.00 8.45
N ILE A 13 4.63 19.95 7.69
CA ILE A 13 6.07 20.20 7.67
C ILE A 13 6.59 20.55 9.06
N CYS A 14 5.73 21.17 9.89
CA CYS A 14 6.01 21.46 11.29
C CYS A 14 6.22 20.18 12.11
N GLU A 15 5.53 19.08 11.80
CA GLU A 15 5.68 17.80 12.51
C GLU A 15 7.02 17.13 12.20
N ILE A 16 7.44 17.21 10.94
CA ILE A 16 8.77 16.73 10.52
C ILE A 16 9.84 17.57 11.21
N ALA A 17 9.69 18.90 11.19
CA ALA A 17 10.61 19.84 11.80
C ALA A 17 10.73 19.63 13.31
N ASP A 18 9.60 19.53 14.02
CA ASP A 18 9.56 19.28 15.46
C ASP A 18 10.30 17.97 15.81
N ASN A 19 10.00 16.87 15.11
CA ASN A 19 10.67 15.59 15.34
C ASN A 19 12.17 15.62 15.04
N ALA A 20 12.59 16.39 14.01
CA ALA A 20 14.00 16.56 13.68
C ALA A 20 14.73 17.40 14.74
N LEU A 21 14.11 18.50 15.17
CA LEU A 21 14.66 19.41 16.19
C LEU A 21 14.82 18.69 17.53
N THR A 22 13.79 17.97 18.00
CA THR A 22 13.87 17.16 19.23
C THR A 22 14.97 16.11 19.15
N ALA A 23 15.06 15.39 18.02
CA ALA A 23 16.09 14.36 17.86
C ALA A 23 17.51 14.94 17.80
N ASN A 24 17.68 16.06 17.11
CA ASN A 24 18.96 16.75 17.00
C ASN A 24 19.39 17.35 18.34
N TRP A 25 18.44 17.92 19.09
CA TRP A 25 18.69 18.40 20.45
C TRP A 25 19.17 17.26 21.32
N GLN A 26 18.41 16.17 21.45
CA GLN A 26 18.79 15.05 22.31
C GLN A 26 20.18 14.48 21.99
N TYR A 27 20.54 14.45 20.71
CA TYR A 27 21.88 14.00 20.31
C TYR A 27 22.97 15.01 20.69
N THR A 28 22.72 16.29 20.39
CA THR A 28 23.72 17.35 20.52
C THR A 28 23.89 17.80 21.97
N SER A 29 22.81 17.96 22.73
CA SER A 29 22.83 18.41 24.12
C SER A 29 23.56 17.41 25.02
N SER A 30 23.29 16.11 24.89
CA SER A 30 24.00 15.07 25.64
C SER A 30 25.48 14.99 25.27
N TYR A 31 25.81 15.15 23.98
CA TYR A 31 27.20 15.23 23.56
C TYR A 31 27.91 16.44 24.16
N LEU A 32 27.30 17.63 24.10
CA LEU A 32 27.87 18.86 24.61
C LEU A 32 28.03 18.82 26.13
N ALA A 33 27.02 18.40 26.88
CA ALA A 33 27.08 18.27 28.34
C ALA A 33 28.21 17.32 28.78
N SER A 34 28.39 16.20 28.07
CA SER A 34 29.46 15.22 28.41
C SER A 34 30.89 15.66 28.02
N ARG A 35 31.05 16.65 27.14
CA ARG A 35 32.35 17.04 26.57
C ARG A 35 32.78 18.46 26.92
N VAL A 36 31.84 19.32 27.26
CA VAL A 36 32.06 20.75 27.51
C VAL A 36 31.48 21.07 28.89
N PRO A 37 32.31 21.15 29.96
CA PRO A 37 31.83 21.37 31.33
C PRO A 37 30.97 22.63 31.50
N ALA A 38 31.24 23.67 30.70
CA ALA A 38 30.43 24.91 30.71
C ALA A 38 28.99 24.72 30.19
N LEU A 39 28.69 23.59 29.55
CA LEU A 39 27.39 23.26 28.97
C LEU A 39 26.72 22.06 29.68
N ASP A 40 27.19 21.67 30.86
CA ASP A 40 26.59 20.58 31.64
C ASP A 40 25.10 20.87 31.97
N GLY A 41 24.80 22.14 32.27
CA GLY A 41 23.45 22.64 32.49
C GLY A 41 22.74 23.19 31.24
N ILE A 42 23.11 22.80 30.01
CA ILE A 42 22.56 23.40 28.79
C ILE A 42 21.04 23.29 28.67
N ALA A 43 20.39 22.34 29.35
CA ALA A 43 18.94 22.20 29.38
C ALA A 43 18.25 22.94 30.55
N ALA A 44 19.01 23.48 31.50
CA ALA A 44 18.47 24.21 32.64
C ALA A 44 18.06 25.65 32.25
N PRO A 45 17.02 26.21 32.89
CA PRO A 45 16.70 27.63 32.74
C PRO A 45 17.87 28.51 33.21
N SER A 46 18.08 29.67 32.56
CA SER A 46 19.14 30.60 32.98
C SER A 46 18.80 31.23 34.34
N GLU A 47 19.81 31.43 35.18
CA GLU A 47 19.67 31.93 36.57
C GLU A 47 19.05 33.35 36.64
N ASP A 48 19.12 34.09 35.54
CA ASP A 48 18.76 35.48 35.34
C ASP A 48 17.42 35.69 34.59
N GLY A 49 16.76 34.62 34.13
CA GLY A 49 15.40 34.64 33.57
C GLY A 49 15.22 35.42 32.25
N THR A 50 16.28 36.02 31.71
CA THR A 50 16.28 36.75 30.43
C THR A 50 16.42 35.78 29.25
N LEU A 51 15.32 35.07 28.96
CA LEU A 51 15.11 34.13 27.84
C LEU A 51 16.11 32.95 27.79
N PRO A 52 15.66 31.72 27.53
CA PRO A 52 16.56 30.57 27.69
C PRO A 52 17.64 30.60 26.60
N MET A 53 18.82 30.03 26.87
CA MET A 53 19.77 29.55 25.83
C MET A 53 19.08 28.61 24.80
N ASN A 54 17.81 28.25 25.04
CA ASN A 54 17.03 27.15 24.49
C ASN A 54 15.61 27.57 24.07
N GLY A 55 15.27 28.86 24.01
CA GLY A 55 13.88 29.35 23.94
C GLY A 55 13.01 28.85 22.78
N MET A 56 13.62 28.26 21.74
CA MET A 56 12.91 27.66 20.62
C MET A 56 12.77 26.14 20.73
N ILE A 57 13.63 25.46 21.49
CA ILE A 57 13.64 23.99 21.57
C ILE A 57 12.74 23.46 22.68
N GLU A 58 12.65 24.12 23.83
CA GLU A 58 11.79 23.68 24.94
C GLU A 58 10.30 23.65 24.52
N PRO A 59 9.74 24.67 23.84
CA PRO A 59 8.38 24.56 23.31
C PRO A 59 8.18 23.45 22.28
N VAL A 60 9.21 23.14 21.47
CA VAL A 60 9.18 22.01 20.52
C VAL A 60 9.17 20.68 21.27
N TRP A 61 10.04 20.57 22.29
CA TRP A 61 10.16 19.41 23.16
C TRP A 61 8.82 19.09 23.82
N ASP A 62 8.18 20.10 24.41
CA ASP A 62 6.89 19.96 25.06
C ASP A 62 5.78 19.60 24.07
N ARG A 63 5.75 20.22 22.89
CA ARG A 63 4.81 19.84 21.83
C ARG A 63 4.97 18.40 21.39
N VAL A 64 6.19 17.88 21.28
CA VAL A 64 6.44 16.48 20.92
C VAL A 64 6.04 15.56 22.07
N ARG A 65 6.39 15.92 23.30
CA ARG A 65 6.15 15.13 24.50
C ARG A 65 4.67 15.07 24.90
N ALA A 66 3.91 16.12 24.63
CA ALA A 66 2.46 16.19 24.86
C ALA A 66 1.65 15.30 23.90
N ARG A 67 2.29 14.67 22.90
CA ARG A 67 1.59 13.80 21.94
C ARG A 67 1.17 12.48 22.59
N GLY A 68 -0.03 12.04 22.21
CA GLY A 68 -0.65 10.79 22.67
C GLY A 68 -1.56 10.98 23.89
N ALA A 69 -2.68 10.25 23.91
CA ALA A 69 -3.73 10.40 24.92
C ALA A 69 -3.38 9.72 26.24
N GLU A 70 -3.99 10.16 27.34
CA GLU A 70 -3.83 9.52 28.64
C GLU A 70 -4.23 8.02 28.63
N GLY A 71 -3.41 7.15 29.21
CA GLY A 71 -3.45 5.69 29.05
C GLY A 71 -2.59 5.07 27.93
N ASP A 72 -2.13 5.80 26.90
CA ASP A 72 -1.35 5.19 25.80
C ASP A 72 0.08 4.80 26.26
N SER A 73 0.46 3.54 26.04
CA SER A 73 1.80 3.00 26.35
C SER A 73 2.86 3.45 25.34
N ARG A 74 2.45 3.94 24.15
CA ARG A 74 3.32 4.40 23.06
C ARG A 74 3.33 5.92 22.97
N ARG A 75 3.59 6.60 24.08
CA ARG A 75 3.73 8.05 24.10
C ARG A 75 5.16 8.50 24.03
N GLU A 76 5.34 9.62 23.37
CA GLU A 76 6.60 10.33 23.28
C GLU A 76 7.12 10.70 24.67
N ARG A 77 6.24 11.01 25.64
CA ARG A 77 6.63 11.20 27.06
C ARG A 77 7.25 9.98 27.74
N ASN A 78 7.04 8.78 27.24
CA ASN A 78 7.65 7.56 27.79
C ASN A 78 9.07 7.34 27.23
N ILE A 79 9.45 8.09 26.20
CA ILE A 79 10.73 7.97 25.48
C ILE A 79 11.58 9.23 25.68
N LEU A 80 10.93 10.38 25.80
CA LEU A 80 11.55 11.67 26.03
C LEU A 80 11.44 12.04 27.52
N PRO A 81 12.57 12.32 28.20
CA PRO A 81 12.55 12.83 29.57
C PRO A 81 11.93 14.24 29.64
N GLU A 82 11.79 14.76 30.86
CA GLU A 82 11.55 16.20 31.05
C GLU A 82 12.63 17.01 30.32
N PHE A 83 12.29 18.20 29.82
CA PHE A 83 13.24 19.01 29.05
C PHE A 83 14.51 19.30 29.86
N ALA A 84 14.37 19.62 31.15
CA ALA A 84 15.47 19.86 32.08
C ALA A 84 16.47 18.69 32.17
N ASP A 85 16.00 17.46 31.98
CA ASP A 85 16.80 16.23 32.06
C ASP A 85 17.32 15.78 30.67
N SER A 86 16.94 16.47 29.59
CA SER A 86 17.23 16.05 28.21
C SER A 86 18.73 15.95 27.91
N ALA A 87 19.55 16.84 28.49
CA ALA A 87 20.99 16.82 28.32
C ALA A 87 21.68 15.68 29.10
N ALA A 88 21.16 15.33 30.28
CA ALA A 88 21.73 14.28 31.14
C ALA A 88 21.30 12.86 30.71
N ALA A 89 20.17 12.74 30.03
CA ALA A 89 19.69 11.45 29.56
C ALA A 89 20.61 10.87 28.48
N PRO A 90 21.02 9.58 28.59
CA PRO A 90 21.82 8.94 27.55
C PRO A 90 21.09 9.03 26.21
N CYS A 91 21.82 9.42 25.16
CA CYS A 91 21.29 9.64 23.81
C CYS A 91 20.30 8.53 23.43
N ALA A 92 19.01 8.83 23.46
CA ALA A 92 17.97 7.87 23.10
C ALA A 92 18.15 7.52 21.62
N ALA A 93 18.62 6.29 21.38
CA ALA A 93 18.63 5.53 20.14
C ALA A 93 18.95 6.28 18.83
N LYS A 94 20.01 5.83 18.14
CA LYS A 94 20.20 6.07 16.70
C LYS A 94 18.86 5.86 15.96
N GLY A 95 18.30 6.94 15.41
CA GLY A 95 16.98 6.92 14.76
C GLY A 95 15.82 7.48 15.57
N LEU A 96 16.04 8.27 16.62
CA LEU A 96 14.97 8.93 17.40
C LEU A 96 13.95 9.71 16.55
N GLN A 97 14.41 10.55 15.59
CA GLN A 97 13.50 11.24 14.66
C GLN A 97 12.57 10.25 13.95
N HIS A 98 13.12 9.12 13.52
CA HIS A 98 12.36 8.08 12.83
C HIS A 98 11.30 7.46 13.75
N LEU A 99 11.66 7.16 14.99
CA LEU A 99 10.76 6.61 16.00
C LEU A 99 9.59 7.58 16.32
N LEU A 100 9.91 8.84 16.63
CA LEU A 100 8.91 9.90 16.90
C LEU A 100 7.95 10.06 15.71
N SER A 101 8.49 10.06 14.49
CA SER A 101 7.70 10.16 13.27
C SER A 101 6.77 8.95 13.11
N GLN A 102 7.27 7.73 13.34
CA GLN A 102 6.46 6.51 13.25
C GLN A 102 5.29 6.53 14.25
N MET A 103 5.54 6.91 15.50
CA MET A 103 4.53 6.94 16.55
C MET A 103 3.43 7.96 16.24
N PHE A 104 3.81 9.17 15.84
CA PHE A 104 2.85 10.19 15.42
C PHE A 104 1.97 9.74 14.26
N TYR A 105 2.55 9.20 13.19
CA TYR A 105 1.76 8.76 12.03
C TYR A 105 0.89 7.55 12.33
N ALA A 106 1.35 6.64 13.20
CA ALA A 106 0.53 5.53 13.67
C ALA A 106 -0.74 6.03 14.36
N ARG A 107 -0.62 7.03 15.25
CA ARG A 107 -1.79 7.61 15.92
C ARG A 107 -2.69 8.38 14.98
N LYS A 108 -2.12 9.20 14.08
CA LYS A 108 -2.91 9.93 13.07
C LYS A 108 -3.70 8.96 12.20
N PHE A 109 -3.10 7.85 11.83
CA PHE A 109 -3.77 6.79 11.09
C PHE A 109 -4.95 6.19 11.87
N GLU A 110 -4.75 5.80 13.14
CA GLU A 110 -5.84 5.25 13.96
C GLU A 110 -6.95 6.29 14.20
N SER A 111 -6.61 7.57 14.38
CA SER A 111 -7.59 8.66 14.52
C SER A 111 -8.42 8.86 13.26
N VAL A 112 -7.80 8.92 12.07
CA VAL A 112 -8.53 9.05 10.80
C VAL A 112 -9.42 7.83 10.57
N LYS A 113 -8.94 6.63 10.89
CA LYS A 113 -9.74 5.40 10.81
C LYS A 113 -10.96 5.50 11.74
N ALA A 114 -10.76 5.89 13.00
CA ALA A 114 -11.83 6.01 13.98
C ALA A 114 -12.90 7.01 13.51
N SER A 115 -12.51 8.18 13.02
CA SER A 115 -13.44 9.17 12.47
C SER A 115 -14.19 8.64 11.24
N ALA A 116 -13.53 7.86 10.37
CA ALA A 116 -14.18 7.22 9.24
C ALA A 116 -15.20 6.15 9.67
N VAL A 117 -14.89 5.38 10.72
CA VAL A 117 -15.82 4.43 11.33
C VAL A 117 -17.04 5.15 11.91
N GLU A 118 -16.81 6.17 12.74
CA GLU A 118 -17.87 6.99 13.35
C GLU A 118 -18.81 7.58 12.29
N LEU A 119 -18.25 8.18 11.24
CA LEU A 119 -19.04 8.75 10.14
C LEU A 119 -19.80 7.67 9.35
N SER A 120 -19.25 6.46 9.21
CA SER A 120 -19.95 5.38 8.51
C SER A 120 -21.17 4.86 9.29
N ASP A 121 -21.07 4.87 10.62
CA ASP A 121 -22.11 4.40 11.54
C ASP A 121 -23.12 5.50 11.91
N ASP A 122 -22.85 6.77 11.57
CA ASP A 122 -23.79 7.88 11.75
C ASP A 122 -24.97 7.80 10.76
N HIS A 123 -26.11 7.30 11.25
CA HIS A 123 -27.34 7.19 10.47
C HIS A 123 -27.98 8.52 10.09
N SER A 124 -27.57 9.64 10.68
CA SER A 124 -28.04 10.99 10.32
C SER A 124 -27.26 11.61 9.14
N ALA A 125 -26.08 11.08 8.84
CA ALA A 125 -25.24 11.55 7.75
C ALA A 125 -25.76 11.10 6.36
N ASN A 126 -25.32 11.82 5.32
CA ASN A 126 -25.64 11.49 3.92
C ASN A 126 -25.22 10.04 3.58
N PRO A 127 -26.10 9.22 2.95
CA PRO A 127 -25.78 7.83 2.61
C PRO A 127 -24.48 7.64 1.80
N HIS A 128 -24.17 8.54 0.87
CA HIS A 128 -22.93 8.50 0.10
C HIS A 128 -21.70 8.82 0.95
N ALA A 129 -21.82 9.77 1.88
CA ALA A 129 -20.73 10.10 2.80
C ALA A 129 -20.42 8.92 3.72
N ARG A 130 -21.46 8.23 4.22
CA ARG A 130 -21.34 7.03 5.05
C ARG A 130 -20.67 5.87 4.29
N GLU A 131 -21.09 5.64 3.05
CA GLU A 131 -20.50 4.61 2.18
C GLU A 131 -19.03 4.90 1.90
N PHE A 132 -18.70 6.14 1.55
CA PHE A 132 -17.32 6.57 1.32
C PHE A 132 -16.47 6.41 2.59
N ALA A 133 -16.99 6.82 3.76
CA ALA A 133 -16.30 6.66 5.03
C ALA A 133 -16.04 5.18 5.37
N ALA A 134 -16.99 4.30 5.07
CA ALA A 134 -16.80 2.86 5.20
C ALA A 134 -15.69 2.33 4.28
N GLN A 135 -15.65 2.79 3.01
CA GLN A 135 -14.59 2.43 2.08
C GLN A 135 -13.22 2.92 2.54
N VAL A 136 -13.13 4.12 3.12
CA VAL A 136 -11.90 4.66 3.71
C VAL A 136 -11.43 3.75 4.85
N ALA A 137 -12.28 3.45 5.83
CA ALA A 137 -11.91 2.61 6.98
C ALA A 137 -11.41 1.21 6.55
N VAL A 138 -12.09 0.56 5.60
CA VAL A 138 -11.69 -0.76 5.10
C VAL A 138 -10.40 -0.72 4.27
N SER A 139 -10.21 0.33 3.48
CA SER A 139 -8.97 0.54 2.74
C SER A 139 -7.80 0.73 3.71
N MET A 140 -8.00 1.51 4.79
CA MET A 140 -7.01 1.68 5.84
C MET A 140 -6.64 0.33 6.49
N ASP A 141 -7.59 -0.53 6.82
CA ASP A 141 -7.25 -1.87 7.33
C ASP A 141 -6.47 -2.76 6.37
N SER A 142 -6.62 -2.53 5.06
CA SER A 142 -5.82 -3.19 4.01
C SER A 142 -4.45 -2.53 3.83
N LEU A 143 -4.30 -1.26 4.20
CA LEU A 143 -3.03 -0.52 4.21
C LEU A 143 -2.24 -0.70 5.50
N ARG A 144 -2.82 -1.41 6.48
CA ARG A 144 -2.24 -1.69 7.78
C ARG A 144 -1.36 -2.92 7.71
N GLY A 145 -0.04 -2.77 7.63
CA GLY A 145 0.87 -3.92 7.67
C GLY A 145 2.18 -3.72 6.93
N GLU A 146 3.18 -4.54 7.29
CA GLU A 146 4.51 -4.49 6.70
C GLU A 146 4.44 -4.70 5.18
N GLY A 147 4.75 -3.65 4.43
CA GLY A 147 4.72 -3.64 2.97
C GLY A 147 3.33 -3.57 2.33
N ALA A 148 2.28 -3.25 3.10
CA ALA A 148 1.00 -2.79 2.56
C ALA A 148 1.11 -1.40 1.91
N THR A 149 2.17 -0.67 2.26
CA THR A 149 2.55 0.62 1.65
C THR A 149 3.35 0.47 0.36
N ALA A 150 3.36 -0.76 -0.19
CA ALA A 150 3.88 -1.18 -1.48
C ALA A 150 3.93 -0.05 -2.52
N TRP A 151 2.79 0.61 -2.75
CA TRP A 151 2.59 1.73 -3.67
C TRP A 151 3.57 2.90 -3.48
N HIS A 152 3.99 3.20 -2.24
CA HIS A 152 4.82 4.35 -1.87
C HIS A 152 6.32 4.04 -1.76
N THR A 153 6.68 2.76 -1.66
CA THR A 153 8.09 2.32 -1.58
C THR A 153 8.73 2.16 -2.96
N VAL A 154 7.91 2.21 -4.01
CA VAL A 154 8.35 2.29 -5.40
C VAL A 154 8.81 3.71 -5.69
N ILE A 155 9.98 4.07 -5.16
CA ILE A 155 10.68 5.25 -5.67
C ILE A 155 11.48 4.76 -6.90
N PRO A 156 11.29 5.36 -8.08
CA PRO A 156 11.78 4.83 -9.35
C PRO A 156 13.29 5.09 -9.52
N PHE A 157 14.11 4.45 -8.69
CA PHE A 157 15.58 4.53 -8.82
C PHE A 157 16.15 3.47 -9.76
N SER A 158 15.31 2.59 -10.32
CA SER A 158 15.72 1.67 -11.38
C SER A 158 14.60 1.48 -12.40
N LYS A 159 14.95 1.33 -13.68
CA LYS A 159 13.99 1.01 -14.76
C LYS A 159 13.11 -0.21 -14.44
N ALA A 160 13.61 -1.13 -13.61
CA ALA A 160 12.86 -2.33 -13.20
C ALA A 160 11.71 -2.05 -12.22
N VAL A 161 11.64 -0.86 -11.64
CA VAL A 161 10.59 -0.41 -10.72
C VAL A 161 9.96 0.92 -11.16
N GLU A 162 10.10 1.28 -12.42
CA GLU A 162 9.57 2.53 -12.97
C GLU A 162 8.05 2.44 -13.20
N LEU A 163 7.32 3.42 -12.71
CA LEU A 163 5.89 3.59 -12.99
C LEU A 163 5.71 4.61 -14.11
N SER A 164 4.76 4.34 -15.00
CA SER A 164 4.38 5.32 -16.03
C SER A 164 3.81 6.59 -15.39
N THR A 165 3.92 7.73 -16.08
CA THR A 165 3.33 9.00 -15.64
C THR A 165 1.83 8.87 -15.35
N ALA A 166 1.11 8.06 -16.13
CA ALA A 166 -0.30 7.78 -15.92
C ALA A 166 -0.56 7.02 -14.60
N HIS A 167 0.31 6.06 -14.24
CA HIS A 167 0.23 5.36 -12.97
C HIS A 167 0.52 6.28 -11.79
N VAL A 168 1.55 7.12 -11.89
CA VAL A 168 1.88 8.11 -10.85
C VAL A 168 0.72 9.10 -10.65
N ARG A 169 0.11 9.60 -11.73
CA ARG A 169 -1.04 10.51 -11.62
C ARG A 169 -2.25 9.84 -10.98
N ASN A 170 -2.59 8.61 -11.37
CA ASN A 170 -3.70 7.87 -10.76
C ASN A 170 -3.42 7.59 -9.28
N GLN A 171 -2.17 7.30 -8.94
CA GLN A 171 -1.73 7.13 -7.56
C GLN A 171 -1.93 8.41 -6.76
N VAL A 172 -1.39 9.55 -7.20
CA VAL A 172 -1.57 10.85 -6.51
C VAL A 172 -3.05 11.17 -6.31
N ARG A 173 -3.90 10.88 -7.29
CA ARG A 173 -5.35 11.08 -7.14
C ARG A 173 -5.95 10.19 -6.08
N LEU A 174 -5.65 8.89 -6.08
CA LEU A 174 -6.11 7.96 -5.04
C LEU A 174 -5.66 8.41 -3.63
N GLU A 175 -4.42 8.91 -3.50
CA GLU A 175 -3.90 9.46 -2.24
C GLU A 175 -4.65 10.69 -1.76
N LEU A 176 -5.09 11.55 -2.70
CA LEU A 176 -5.89 12.74 -2.40
C LEU A 176 -7.38 12.42 -2.19
N GLY A 177 -7.77 11.14 -2.17
CA GLY A 177 -9.18 10.72 -2.13
C GLY A 177 -9.96 11.10 -3.40
N LEU A 178 -9.25 11.41 -4.48
CA LEU A 178 -9.83 11.81 -5.76
C LEU A 178 -10.04 10.58 -6.65
N ILE A 179 -11.17 10.58 -7.35
CA ILE A 179 -11.47 9.56 -8.38
C ILE A 179 -10.36 9.59 -9.45
N PRO A 180 -9.74 8.45 -9.81
CA PRO A 180 -8.74 8.39 -10.88
C PRO A 180 -9.28 8.99 -12.18
N ALA A 181 -8.43 9.69 -12.94
CA ALA A 181 -8.88 10.44 -14.11
C ALA A 181 -9.61 9.55 -15.14
N ALA A 182 -9.09 8.34 -15.37
CA ALA A 182 -9.71 7.36 -16.25
C ALA A 182 -11.13 6.98 -15.78
N ILE A 183 -11.32 6.82 -14.47
CA ILE A 183 -12.63 6.45 -13.90
C ILE A 183 -13.62 7.60 -14.00
N LYS A 184 -13.15 8.83 -13.81
CA LYS A 184 -13.98 10.03 -13.97
C LYS A 184 -14.61 10.07 -15.37
N ILE A 185 -13.86 9.70 -16.41
CA ILE A 185 -14.37 9.61 -17.79
C ILE A 185 -15.53 8.61 -17.90
N LEU A 186 -15.45 7.46 -17.24
CA LEU A 186 -16.54 6.45 -17.24
C LEU A 186 -17.82 7.02 -16.65
N ILE A 187 -17.70 7.72 -15.52
CA ILE A 187 -18.82 8.29 -14.77
C ILE A 187 -19.43 9.47 -15.53
N ASP A 188 -18.61 10.44 -15.93
CA ASP A 188 -19.05 11.67 -16.61
C ASP A 188 -19.75 11.35 -17.94
N ARG A 189 -19.21 10.38 -18.69
CA ARG A 189 -19.79 9.94 -19.97
C ARG A 189 -20.91 8.91 -19.81
N LYS A 190 -21.29 8.58 -18.57
CA LYS A 190 -22.34 7.58 -18.24
C LYS A 190 -22.16 6.27 -19.01
N LEU A 191 -20.91 5.81 -19.13
CA LEU A 191 -20.62 4.55 -19.81
C LEU A 191 -21.15 3.38 -18.97
N ALA A 192 -21.63 2.35 -19.65
CA ALA A 192 -22.21 1.16 -19.02
C ALA A 192 -21.25 -0.02 -19.03
N CYS A 193 -21.42 -0.91 -18.05
CA CYS A 193 -20.80 -2.22 -18.11
C CYS A 193 -21.64 -3.16 -18.98
N HIS A 194 -21.11 -3.52 -20.16
CA HIS A 194 -21.76 -4.40 -21.15
C HIS A 194 -21.69 -5.89 -20.81
N GLN A 195 -21.74 -6.22 -19.53
CA GLN A 195 -21.61 -7.58 -19.04
C GLN A 195 -22.97 -8.08 -18.60
N ALA A 196 -23.32 -9.29 -19.00
CA ALA A 196 -24.65 -9.86 -18.78
C ALA A 196 -25.05 -9.85 -17.29
N GLU A 197 -24.07 -10.08 -16.39
CA GLU A 197 -24.28 -10.07 -14.93
C GLU A 197 -24.52 -8.67 -14.34
N CYS A 198 -24.24 -7.61 -15.10
CA CYS A 198 -24.32 -6.22 -14.66
C CYS A 198 -25.46 -5.43 -15.32
N GLY A 199 -26.27 -6.07 -16.16
CA GLY A 199 -27.51 -5.49 -16.69
C GLY A 199 -27.35 -4.16 -17.45
N ASN A 200 -26.17 -3.86 -17.99
CA ASN A 200 -25.83 -2.58 -18.61
C ASN A 200 -25.96 -1.37 -17.67
N GLU A 201 -25.74 -1.55 -16.36
CA GLU A 201 -25.70 -0.45 -15.42
C GLU A 201 -24.55 0.53 -15.73
N THR A 202 -24.84 1.83 -15.60
CA THR A 202 -23.85 2.88 -15.78
C THR A 202 -22.87 2.92 -14.61
N PHE A 203 -21.62 3.26 -14.93
CA PHE A 203 -20.58 3.40 -13.90
C PHE A 203 -20.91 4.52 -12.91
N THR A 204 -20.79 4.20 -11.63
CA THR A 204 -20.91 5.13 -10.50
C THR A 204 -19.54 5.41 -9.88
N HIS A 205 -19.51 6.11 -8.75
CA HIS A 205 -18.30 6.31 -7.95
C HIS A 205 -17.59 5.00 -7.55
N ASN A 206 -18.30 3.86 -7.58
CA ASN A 206 -17.75 2.52 -7.27
C ASN A 206 -17.11 1.80 -8.47
N ALA A 207 -16.99 2.46 -9.61
CA ALA A 207 -16.43 1.87 -10.84
C ALA A 207 -15.03 1.26 -10.67
N VAL A 208 -14.19 1.81 -9.79
CA VAL A 208 -12.88 1.22 -9.46
C VAL A 208 -13.07 -0.21 -8.92
N HIS A 209 -13.93 -0.38 -7.93
CA HIS A 209 -14.18 -1.67 -7.30
C HIS A 209 -14.79 -2.67 -8.28
N HIS A 210 -15.70 -2.20 -9.14
CA HIS A 210 -16.21 -3.00 -10.26
C HIS A 210 -15.07 -3.51 -11.15
N ILE A 211 -14.24 -2.60 -11.68
CA ILE A 211 -13.16 -2.94 -12.60
C ILE A 211 -12.18 -3.93 -11.98
N LEU A 212 -11.84 -3.77 -10.71
CA LEU A 212 -10.90 -4.64 -10.00
C LEU A 212 -11.44 -6.05 -9.76
N ASN A 213 -12.75 -6.17 -9.51
CA ASN A 213 -13.41 -7.46 -9.32
C ASN A 213 -13.68 -8.20 -10.62
N HIS A 214 -13.78 -7.48 -11.73
CA HIS A 214 -14.21 -8.04 -13.00
C HIS A 214 -13.26 -9.14 -13.50
N LYS A 215 -13.84 -10.29 -13.90
CA LYS A 215 -13.06 -11.43 -14.42
C LYS A 215 -12.63 -11.20 -15.85
N GLU A 216 -13.51 -10.67 -16.68
CA GLU A 216 -13.20 -10.35 -18.07
C GLU A 216 -12.32 -9.12 -18.18
N GLY A 217 -11.50 -9.08 -19.23
CA GLY A 217 -10.53 -8.02 -19.42
C GLY A 217 -11.08 -6.72 -19.97
N ASN A 218 -10.28 -5.69 -19.75
CA ASN A 218 -10.29 -4.45 -20.51
C ASN A 218 -8.94 -4.28 -21.22
N ALA A 219 -8.72 -3.16 -21.88
CA ALA A 219 -7.51 -2.84 -22.63
C ALA A 219 -6.26 -2.81 -21.76
N GLY A 220 -6.43 -2.63 -20.45
CA GLY A 220 -5.38 -2.69 -19.43
C GLY A 220 -5.22 -4.07 -18.77
N GLY A 221 -5.99 -5.06 -19.21
CA GLY A 221 -5.90 -6.44 -18.73
C GLY A 221 -7.09 -6.91 -17.91
N ASN A 222 -6.91 -8.06 -17.25
CA ASN A 222 -7.95 -8.72 -16.46
C ASN A 222 -7.42 -9.17 -15.10
N ARG A 223 -8.31 -9.71 -14.25
CA ARG A 223 -7.92 -10.23 -12.93
C ARG A 223 -6.83 -11.31 -12.98
N VAL A 224 -6.85 -12.17 -14.01
CA VAL A 224 -5.85 -13.22 -14.22
C VAL A 224 -4.49 -12.61 -14.57
N GLN A 225 -4.44 -11.55 -15.37
CA GLN A 225 -3.20 -10.86 -15.67
C GLN A 225 -2.58 -10.17 -14.46
N THR A 226 -3.39 -9.61 -13.55
CA THR A 226 -2.90 -9.10 -12.26
C THR A 226 -2.25 -10.21 -11.45
N HIS A 227 -2.92 -11.36 -11.35
CA HIS A 227 -2.38 -12.57 -10.72
C HIS A 227 -1.06 -13.00 -11.36
N ASP A 228 -1.01 -13.16 -12.69
CA ASP A 228 0.15 -13.66 -13.40
C ASP A 228 1.35 -12.72 -13.33
N ARG A 229 1.12 -11.40 -13.22
CA ARG A 229 2.20 -10.42 -12.99
C ARG A 229 2.85 -10.63 -11.63
N VAL A 230 2.07 -10.89 -10.59
CA VAL A 230 2.60 -11.21 -9.25
C VAL A 230 3.34 -12.55 -9.28
N VAL A 231 2.78 -13.58 -9.93
CA VAL A 231 3.46 -14.88 -10.13
C VAL A 231 4.83 -14.70 -10.79
N ARG A 232 4.89 -13.94 -11.90
CA ARG A 232 6.15 -13.66 -12.61
C ARG A 232 7.14 -12.89 -11.73
N ALA A 233 6.68 -11.91 -10.97
CA ALA A 233 7.54 -11.14 -10.08
C ALA A 233 8.16 -12.02 -8.97
N VAL A 234 7.35 -12.85 -8.31
CA VAL A 234 7.84 -13.78 -7.29
C VAL A 234 8.82 -14.79 -7.89
N ALA A 235 8.47 -15.37 -9.04
CA ALA A 235 9.33 -16.33 -9.74
C ALA A 235 10.68 -15.71 -10.13
N GLN A 236 10.68 -14.46 -10.62
CA GLN A 236 11.92 -13.76 -10.96
C GLN A 236 12.77 -13.48 -9.71
N LEU A 237 12.16 -13.02 -8.61
CA LEU A 237 12.88 -12.78 -7.36
C LEU A 237 13.52 -14.04 -6.78
N CYS A 238 12.85 -15.19 -6.92
CA CYS A 238 13.43 -16.48 -6.54
C CYS A 238 14.65 -16.84 -7.39
N LYS A 239 14.60 -16.58 -8.71
CA LYS A 239 15.76 -16.77 -9.59
C LYS A 239 16.91 -15.81 -9.28
N ASP A 240 16.60 -14.56 -8.95
CA ASP A 240 17.59 -13.52 -8.62
C ASP A 240 18.44 -13.91 -7.40
N VAL A 241 17.89 -14.70 -6.47
CA VAL A 241 18.64 -15.22 -5.31
C VAL A 241 19.23 -16.62 -5.54
N GLY A 242 19.17 -17.15 -6.76
CA GLY A 242 19.80 -18.43 -7.14
C GLY A 242 18.95 -19.68 -6.94
N LEU A 243 17.63 -19.56 -6.71
CA LEU A 243 16.75 -20.73 -6.53
C LEU A 243 16.30 -21.31 -7.86
N GLY A 244 16.06 -22.63 -7.89
CA GLY A 244 15.44 -23.30 -9.04
C GLY A 244 13.94 -23.07 -9.05
N VAL A 245 13.40 -22.53 -10.15
CA VAL A 245 11.99 -22.08 -10.24
C VAL A 245 11.31 -22.60 -11.50
N GLU A 246 10.17 -23.25 -11.31
CA GLU A 246 9.27 -23.70 -12.38
C GLU A 246 7.93 -22.96 -12.25
N THR A 247 7.42 -22.42 -13.36
CA THR A 247 6.06 -21.79 -13.47
C THR A 247 5.19 -22.47 -14.54
N LYS A 248 5.73 -23.48 -15.23
CA LYS A 248 5.07 -24.25 -16.29
C LYS A 248 5.28 -25.74 -16.02
N GLY A 249 4.34 -26.59 -16.45
CA GLY A 249 4.46 -28.04 -16.30
C GLY A 249 4.29 -28.55 -14.86
N ILE A 250 3.79 -27.70 -13.94
CA ILE A 250 3.59 -28.04 -12.51
C ILE A 250 2.29 -28.84 -12.29
N ARG A 251 1.43 -28.89 -13.32
CA ARG A 251 0.19 -29.66 -13.28
C ARG A 251 0.54 -31.14 -13.12
N GLY A 252 -0.04 -31.79 -12.10
CA GLY A 252 0.25 -33.20 -11.80
C GLY A 252 1.14 -33.42 -10.57
N LEU A 253 1.68 -32.38 -9.93
CA LEU A 253 2.45 -32.56 -8.69
C LEU A 253 1.59 -32.95 -7.49
N LEU A 254 0.34 -32.48 -7.45
CA LEU A 254 -0.56 -32.66 -6.32
C LEU A 254 -1.84 -33.40 -6.76
N PRO A 255 -2.03 -34.66 -6.33
CA PRO A 255 -3.18 -35.47 -6.73
C PRO A 255 -4.51 -34.90 -6.19
N PRO A 256 -5.64 -35.37 -6.75
CA PRO A 256 -6.96 -35.14 -6.17
C PRO A 256 -7.03 -35.56 -4.70
N ASP A 257 -7.89 -34.88 -3.94
CA ASP A 257 -8.25 -35.30 -2.58
C ASP A 257 -9.59 -36.05 -2.65
N ALA A 258 -9.50 -37.34 -2.96
CA ALA A 258 -10.66 -38.22 -3.09
C ALA A 258 -11.42 -38.41 -1.77
N VAL A 259 -10.77 -38.20 -0.62
CA VAL A 259 -11.39 -38.35 0.71
C VAL A 259 -12.38 -37.22 0.97
N ARG A 260 -12.08 -36.00 0.50
CA ARG A 260 -12.96 -34.84 0.66
C ARG A 260 -14.10 -34.75 -0.36
N GLY A 261 -13.98 -35.44 -1.50
CA GLY A 261 -15.02 -35.53 -2.53
C GLY A 261 -15.39 -34.21 -3.22
N GLY A 262 -16.27 -34.31 -4.22
CA GLY A 262 -16.87 -33.16 -4.93
C GLY A 262 -15.84 -32.29 -5.64
N ARG A 263 -15.83 -30.97 -5.35
CA ARG A 263 -14.87 -30.04 -5.97
C ARG A 263 -13.39 -30.37 -5.67
N HIS A 264 -13.11 -31.29 -4.74
CA HIS A 264 -11.76 -31.68 -4.38
C HIS A 264 -11.21 -32.87 -5.20
N GLU A 265 -12.02 -33.47 -6.08
CA GLU A 265 -11.69 -34.60 -6.96
C GLU A 265 -10.88 -34.19 -8.22
N CYS A 266 -10.42 -32.95 -8.30
CA CYS A 266 -9.54 -32.48 -9.37
C CYS A 266 -8.08 -32.39 -8.93
N TRP A 267 -7.18 -32.58 -9.90
CA TRP A 267 -5.75 -32.32 -9.71
C TRP A 267 -5.51 -30.89 -9.25
N LYS A 268 -4.77 -30.74 -8.15
CA LYS A 268 -4.46 -29.42 -7.61
C LYS A 268 -3.33 -28.80 -8.43
N THR A 269 -3.47 -27.51 -8.72
CA THR A 269 -2.51 -26.76 -9.53
C THR A 269 -2.03 -25.56 -8.73
N VAL A 270 -0.72 -25.46 -8.54
CA VAL A 270 -0.03 -24.32 -7.93
C VAL A 270 0.65 -23.50 -9.03
N ASP A 271 0.98 -22.24 -8.73
CA ASP A 271 1.54 -21.33 -9.72
C ASP A 271 3.07 -21.44 -9.85
N ILE A 272 3.75 -21.77 -8.75
CA ILE A 272 5.21 -21.75 -8.65
C ILE A 272 5.69 -22.98 -7.90
N SER A 273 6.74 -23.62 -8.42
CA SER A 273 7.51 -24.67 -7.74
C SER A 273 8.95 -24.19 -7.56
N ILE A 274 9.43 -24.20 -6.32
CA ILE A 274 10.72 -23.64 -5.92
C ILE A 274 11.58 -24.73 -5.29
N THR A 275 12.84 -24.81 -5.67
CA THR A 275 13.84 -25.75 -5.14
C THR A 275 15.02 -24.99 -4.56
N GLY A 276 15.58 -25.51 -3.45
CA GLY A 276 16.77 -24.94 -2.80
C GLY A 276 16.51 -23.91 -1.69
N LEU A 277 15.25 -23.53 -1.42
CA LEU A 277 14.94 -22.53 -0.38
C LEU A 277 14.98 -23.14 1.04
N ASP A 278 14.33 -24.29 1.23
CA ASP A 278 14.30 -25.02 2.49
C ASP A 278 14.79 -26.45 2.23
N SER A 279 15.91 -26.81 2.86
CA SER A 279 16.56 -28.13 2.69
C SER A 279 15.75 -29.29 3.28
N ARG A 280 14.72 -29.01 4.11
CA ARG A 280 13.88 -30.04 4.75
C ARG A 280 12.82 -30.59 3.81
N VAL A 281 12.43 -29.83 2.78
CA VAL A 281 11.41 -30.22 1.80
C VAL A 281 12.04 -30.37 0.43
N ALA A 282 11.48 -31.26 -0.40
CA ALA A 282 11.96 -31.42 -1.77
C ALA A 282 11.69 -30.16 -2.60
N ARG A 283 10.54 -29.50 -2.37
CA ARG A 283 10.09 -28.31 -3.08
C ARG A 283 9.22 -27.43 -2.19
N THR A 284 9.29 -26.13 -2.39
CA THR A 284 8.32 -25.15 -1.86
C THR A 284 7.37 -24.75 -2.97
N LEU A 285 6.07 -24.98 -2.77
CA LEU A 285 5.01 -24.68 -3.72
C LEU A 285 4.36 -23.33 -3.37
N GLY A 286 4.37 -22.41 -4.31
CA GLY A 286 3.73 -21.10 -4.22
C GLY A 286 2.44 -21.05 -5.01
N ASP A 287 1.38 -20.53 -4.39
CA ASP A 287 0.09 -20.32 -5.05
C ASP A 287 -0.45 -18.92 -4.70
N VAL A 288 -0.51 -18.06 -5.71
CA VAL A 288 -0.81 -16.65 -5.61
C VAL A 288 -2.32 -16.43 -5.55
N VAL A 289 -2.72 -15.47 -4.74
CA VAL A 289 -4.10 -14.99 -4.74
C VAL A 289 -4.12 -13.50 -4.44
N VAL A 290 -4.84 -12.76 -5.30
CA VAL A 290 -4.98 -11.31 -5.19
C VAL A 290 -6.44 -10.94 -4.88
N PRO A 291 -6.89 -11.00 -3.62
CA PRO A 291 -8.23 -10.58 -3.26
C PRO A 291 -8.37 -9.05 -3.35
N HIS A 292 -9.58 -8.58 -3.66
CA HIS A 292 -9.96 -7.19 -3.51
C HIS A 292 -10.98 -7.08 -2.36
N PRO A 293 -10.79 -6.18 -1.37
CA PRO A 293 -11.63 -6.11 -0.18
C PRO A 293 -13.07 -5.67 -0.44
N PHE A 294 -13.36 -5.03 -1.58
CA PHE A 294 -14.70 -4.58 -1.94
C PHE A 294 -15.36 -5.48 -2.99
N SER A 295 -16.69 -5.55 -3.01
CA SER A 295 -17.49 -6.05 -4.13
C SER A 295 -17.57 -5.02 -5.25
N GLY A 296 -18.09 -5.41 -6.41
CA GLY A 296 -18.13 -4.53 -7.58
C GLY A 296 -18.98 -3.26 -7.38
N ASP A 297 -19.91 -3.31 -6.44
CA ASP A 297 -20.77 -2.21 -6.01
C ASP A 297 -20.15 -1.34 -4.91
N GLY A 298 -18.88 -1.53 -4.55
CA GLY A 298 -18.16 -0.71 -3.57
C GLY A 298 -18.39 -1.06 -2.10
N ARG A 299 -19.21 -2.09 -1.81
CA ARG A 299 -19.40 -2.57 -0.44
C ARG A 299 -18.23 -3.41 0.02
N ALA A 300 -17.87 -3.30 1.29
CA ALA A 300 -16.88 -4.18 1.90
C ALA A 300 -17.37 -5.64 1.82
N LYS A 301 -16.52 -6.55 1.34
CA LYS A 301 -16.91 -7.96 1.25
C LYS A 301 -17.05 -8.56 2.64
N TYR A 302 -18.02 -9.43 2.78
CA TYR A 302 -18.16 -10.27 3.98
C TYR A 302 -18.05 -11.74 3.59
N ASN A 303 -17.06 -12.45 4.15
CA ASN A 303 -16.94 -13.92 4.26
C ASN A 303 -17.74 -14.77 3.24
N GLY A 304 -17.53 -14.56 1.93
CA GLY A 304 -18.19 -15.36 0.88
C GLY A 304 -19.71 -15.55 1.02
N ARG A 305 -20.44 -14.71 1.78
CA ARG A 305 -21.90 -14.82 1.98
C ARG A 305 -22.57 -13.44 1.97
N ARG A 306 -23.56 -13.36 1.06
CA ARG A 306 -24.60 -12.35 0.76
C ARG A 306 -24.24 -10.84 0.79
N PRO A 307 -24.54 -10.09 -0.29
CA PRO A 307 -24.28 -8.64 -0.43
C PRO A 307 -25.20 -7.70 0.38
N THR A 308 -26.04 -8.24 1.29
CA THR A 308 -27.16 -7.49 1.91
C THR A 308 -26.99 -7.16 3.38
N ALA A 309 -25.95 -7.62 4.06
CA ALA A 309 -25.68 -7.27 5.46
C ALA A 309 -24.51 -6.29 5.54
N THR A 310 -24.80 -5.02 5.83
CA THR A 310 -23.79 -4.00 6.15
C THR A 310 -23.24 -4.26 7.54
N ARG A 311 -22.04 -4.84 7.61
CA ARG A 311 -21.25 -4.91 8.85
C ARG A 311 -20.51 -3.59 9.00
N SER A 312 -20.56 -2.98 10.19
CA SER A 312 -19.75 -1.77 10.47
C SER A 312 -18.26 -2.07 10.18
N PRO A 313 -17.53 -1.16 9.52
CA PRO A 313 -16.09 -1.26 9.32
C PRO A 313 -15.30 -1.48 10.61
N ALA A 314 -15.85 -1.05 11.76
CA ALA A 314 -15.28 -1.30 13.09
C ALA A 314 -14.99 -2.79 13.36
N ASN A 315 -15.76 -3.68 12.73
CA ASN A 315 -15.66 -5.12 12.96
C ASN A 315 -14.72 -5.83 11.98
N ILE A 316 -14.17 -5.14 10.98
CA ILE A 316 -13.26 -5.73 10.00
C ILE A 316 -11.85 -5.71 10.59
N GLN A 317 -11.20 -6.86 10.60
CA GLN A 317 -9.83 -6.97 11.11
C GLN A 317 -8.81 -6.58 10.03
N PRO A 318 -7.65 -6.03 10.42
CA PRO A 318 -6.56 -5.73 9.49
C PRO A 318 -6.17 -6.95 8.66
N GLY A 319 -6.21 -6.80 7.33
CA GLY A 319 -5.87 -7.88 6.40
C GLY A 319 -6.80 -9.09 6.39
N GLU A 320 -7.99 -9.03 7.00
CA GLU A 320 -8.98 -10.13 7.11
C GLU A 320 -9.18 -10.86 5.77
N TYR A 321 -9.28 -10.12 4.67
CA TYR A 321 -9.45 -10.65 3.31
C TYR A 321 -8.29 -11.52 2.83
N THR A 322 -7.07 -11.13 3.14
CA THR A 322 -5.87 -11.89 2.77
C THR A 322 -5.68 -13.11 3.67
N LEU A 323 -6.02 -12.99 4.96
CA LEU A 323 -6.01 -14.10 5.92
C LEU A 323 -7.04 -15.15 5.51
N GLU A 324 -8.23 -14.74 5.09
CA GLU A 324 -9.25 -15.65 4.58
C GLU A 324 -8.81 -16.31 3.26
N ALA A 325 -8.17 -15.56 2.36
CA ALA A 325 -7.63 -16.11 1.12
C ALA A 325 -6.50 -17.12 1.39
N GLU A 326 -5.61 -16.83 2.33
CA GLU A 326 -4.57 -17.76 2.82
C GLU A 326 -5.22 -19.03 3.39
N LYS A 327 -6.22 -18.89 4.26
CA LYS A 327 -6.96 -20.02 4.83
C LYS A 327 -7.67 -20.85 3.75
N LYS A 328 -8.36 -20.22 2.80
CA LYS A 328 -9.04 -20.91 1.69
C LYS A 328 -8.08 -21.75 0.86
N LYS A 329 -6.85 -21.27 0.63
CA LYS A 329 -5.81 -22.04 -0.06
C LYS A 329 -5.33 -23.22 0.80
N LEU A 330 -5.04 -23.01 2.09
CA LEU A 330 -4.69 -24.11 3.00
C LEU A 330 -5.79 -25.18 3.05
N ASP A 331 -7.05 -24.76 3.18
CA ASP A 331 -8.21 -25.65 3.16
C ASP A 331 -8.36 -26.36 1.81
N TRP A 332 -8.02 -25.69 0.70
CA TRP A 332 -8.09 -26.28 -0.65
C TRP A 332 -7.09 -27.42 -0.85
N TYR A 333 -5.86 -27.26 -0.35
CA TYR A 333 -4.78 -28.23 -0.51
C TYR A 333 -4.72 -29.28 0.60
N GLY A 334 -5.19 -28.96 1.81
CA GLY A 334 -5.09 -29.84 2.97
C GLY A 334 -3.65 -30.30 3.22
N ASN A 335 -3.49 -31.59 3.55
CA ASN A 335 -2.18 -32.19 3.86
C ASN A 335 -1.46 -32.77 2.62
N ILE A 336 -2.02 -32.61 1.41
CA ILE A 336 -1.48 -33.23 0.19
C ILE A 336 -0.01 -32.82 -0.06
N PRO A 337 0.40 -31.53 0.06
CA PRO A 337 1.78 -31.14 -0.17
C PRO A 337 2.74 -31.78 0.84
N ALA A 338 2.38 -31.75 2.13
CA ALA A 338 3.20 -32.32 3.21
C ALA A 338 3.39 -33.83 3.04
N GLY A 339 2.33 -34.55 2.64
CA GLY A 339 2.40 -35.99 2.33
C GLY A 339 3.33 -36.34 1.17
N ARG A 340 3.76 -35.37 0.37
CA ARG A 340 4.76 -35.52 -0.72
C ARG A 340 6.10 -34.86 -0.41
N ASN A 341 6.34 -34.52 0.86
CA ASN A 341 7.51 -33.77 1.31
C ASN A 341 7.69 -32.41 0.60
N PHE A 342 6.57 -31.71 0.35
CA PHE A 342 6.56 -30.34 -0.18
C PHE A 342 6.08 -29.34 0.87
N GLY A 343 6.70 -28.16 0.89
CA GLY A 343 6.18 -26.99 1.59
C GLY A 343 5.10 -26.31 0.75
N LEU A 344 4.07 -25.76 1.39
CA LEU A 344 3.05 -24.92 0.74
C LEU A 344 3.09 -23.50 1.30
N VAL A 345 3.20 -22.53 0.41
CA VAL A 345 3.10 -21.10 0.73
C VAL A 345 1.91 -20.51 -0.04
N PRO A 346 0.78 -20.28 0.64
CA PRO A 346 -0.28 -19.45 0.09
C PRO A 346 0.24 -18.00 -0.02
N MET A 347 0.41 -17.52 -1.25
CA MET A 347 0.96 -16.20 -1.54
C MET A 347 -0.17 -15.18 -1.67
N ALA A 348 -0.87 -14.93 -0.57
CA ALA A 348 -2.00 -14.01 -0.52
C ALA A 348 -1.53 -12.55 -0.36
N ILE A 349 -1.93 -11.70 -1.31
CA ILE A 349 -1.67 -10.26 -1.29
C ILE A 349 -2.90 -9.50 -1.81
N ASP A 350 -3.51 -8.60 -1.05
CA ASP A 350 -4.67 -7.86 -1.57
C ASP A 350 -4.26 -6.75 -2.55
N THR A 351 -5.25 -6.16 -3.22
CA THR A 351 -5.03 -5.05 -4.16
C THR A 351 -4.42 -3.80 -3.53
N TYR A 352 -4.51 -3.63 -2.21
CA TYR A 352 -3.89 -2.51 -1.50
C TYR A 352 -2.45 -2.85 -1.06
N GLY A 353 -2.07 -4.12 -1.08
CA GLY A 353 -0.71 -4.59 -0.89
C GLY A 353 -0.48 -5.33 0.43
N PHE A 354 -1.52 -5.52 1.26
CA PHE A 354 -1.38 -6.32 2.48
C PHE A 354 -0.96 -7.74 2.10
N LYS A 355 0.08 -8.27 2.75
CA LYS A 355 0.56 -9.64 2.53
C LYS A 355 0.24 -10.49 3.74
N ALA A 356 -0.38 -11.64 3.51
CA ALA A 356 -0.71 -12.58 4.57
C ALA A 356 0.57 -13.12 5.26
N PRO A 357 0.48 -13.59 6.52
CA PRO A 357 1.65 -13.96 7.32
C PRO A 357 2.55 -15.01 6.68
N ARG A 358 2.00 -16.06 6.03
CA ARG A 358 2.83 -17.09 5.40
C ARG A 358 3.57 -16.57 4.19
N PHE A 359 2.90 -15.72 3.39
CA PHE A 359 3.58 -15.08 2.28
C PHE A 359 4.71 -14.17 2.77
N ARG A 360 4.47 -13.38 3.82
CA ARG A 360 5.48 -12.50 4.42
C ARG A 360 6.66 -13.29 4.99
N SER A 361 6.40 -14.40 5.67
CA SER A 361 7.46 -15.30 6.16
C SER A 361 8.32 -15.79 5.01
N PHE A 362 7.70 -16.29 3.94
CA PHE A 362 8.41 -16.72 2.74
C PHE A 362 9.27 -15.60 2.13
N LEU A 363 8.78 -14.36 2.04
CA LEU A 363 9.57 -13.23 1.52
C LEU A 363 10.75 -12.86 2.43
N ASN A 364 10.61 -13.03 3.75
CA ASN A 364 11.71 -12.86 4.69
C ASN A 364 12.75 -13.98 4.54
N ASP A 365 12.32 -15.23 4.39
CA ASP A 365 13.20 -16.38 4.14
C ASP A 365 13.96 -16.20 2.82
N LEU A 366 13.27 -15.68 1.79
CA LEU A 366 13.87 -15.35 0.51
C LEU A 366 14.93 -14.25 0.63
N ALA A 367 14.65 -13.19 1.40
CA ALA A 367 15.60 -12.12 1.64
C ALA A 367 16.82 -12.60 2.44
N ASP A 368 16.61 -13.52 3.39
CA ASP A 368 17.68 -14.15 4.16
C ASP A 368 18.56 -15.05 3.31
N HIS A 369 17.95 -15.82 2.39
CA HIS A 369 18.67 -16.63 1.42
C HIS A 369 19.55 -15.75 0.51
N GLY A 370 18.97 -14.70 -0.08
CA GLY A 370 19.71 -13.75 -0.91
C GLY A 370 20.84 -13.06 -0.17
N ALA A 371 20.62 -12.68 1.10
CA ALA A 371 21.64 -12.02 1.90
C ALA A 371 22.86 -12.92 2.14
N ARG A 372 22.63 -14.19 2.48
CA ARG A 372 23.69 -15.18 2.70
C ARG A 372 24.46 -15.51 1.42
N GLY A 373 23.79 -15.54 0.26
CA GLY A 373 24.45 -15.77 -1.03
C GLY A 373 25.35 -14.62 -1.51
N THR A 374 25.10 -13.39 -1.04
CA THR A 374 25.86 -12.19 -1.46
C THR A 374 27.07 -11.86 -0.60
N VAL A 375 27.17 -12.38 0.63
CA VAL A 375 28.27 -12.08 1.55
C VAL A 375 29.23 -13.28 1.53
N PRO A 376 30.49 -13.11 1.08
CA PRO A 376 31.48 -14.17 1.17
C PRO A 376 31.60 -14.67 2.61
N ALA A 377 31.75 -15.97 2.82
CA ALA A 377 32.13 -16.50 4.12
C ALA A 377 33.51 -15.91 4.46
N GLY A 378 33.55 -14.94 5.37
CA GLY A 378 34.83 -14.40 5.84
C GLY A 378 35.61 -15.49 6.57
N ASP A 379 36.93 -15.47 6.43
CA ASP A 379 37.79 -16.29 7.30
C ASP A 379 37.52 -15.85 8.75
N ALA A 380 37.02 -16.79 9.56
CA ALA A 380 36.62 -16.58 10.96
C ALA A 380 37.85 -16.44 11.88
N ALA A 381 38.82 -15.63 11.49
CA ALA A 381 40.09 -15.47 12.17
C ALA A 381 40.00 -14.58 13.43
N SER A 382 38.91 -13.80 13.60
CA SER A 382 38.67 -12.98 14.80
C SER A 382 37.20 -12.63 15.04
N ASP A 383 36.86 -12.27 16.28
CA ASP A 383 35.51 -11.81 16.67
C ASP A 383 35.08 -10.54 15.90
N ALA A 384 36.02 -9.63 15.63
CA ALA A 384 35.78 -8.44 14.83
C ALA A 384 35.41 -8.76 13.37
N ALA A 385 36.01 -9.81 12.79
CA ALA A 385 35.67 -10.29 11.44
C ALA A 385 34.28 -10.95 11.41
N THR A 386 33.90 -11.67 12.47
CA THR A 386 32.55 -12.21 12.65
C THR A 386 31.52 -11.09 12.75
N GLU A 387 31.77 -10.07 13.58
CA GLU A 387 30.87 -8.93 13.74
C GLU A 387 30.70 -8.12 12.43
N ALA A 388 31.80 -7.89 11.70
CA ALA A 388 31.76 -7.23 10.40
C ALA A 388 30.94 -8.02 9.37
N THR A 389 31.07 -9.35 9.37
CA THR A 389 30.30 -10.26 8.51
C THR A 389 28.81 -10.23 8.85
N LEU A 390 28.45 -10.32 10.13
CA LEU A 390 27.06 -10.21 10.59
C LEU A 390 26.45 -8.85 10.22
N SER A 391 27.21 -7.77 10.36
CA SER A 391 26.83 -6.42 9.97
C SER A 391 26.61 -6.31 8.45
N ALA A 392 27.45 -6.95 7.64
CA ALA A 392 27.30 -7.01 6.18
C ALA A 392 26.06 -7.82 5.77
N ILE A 393 25.81 -8.97 6.41
CA ILE A 393 24.60 -9.78 6.19
C ILE A 393 23.36 -8.96 6.55
N ALA A 394 23.35 -8.23 7.68
CA ALA A 394 22.23 -7.40 8.08
C ALA A 394 21.92 -6.28 7.05
N ARG A 395 22.96 -5.65 6.50
CA ARG A 395 22.81 -4.67 5.40
C ARG A 395 22.27 -5.32 4.13
N SER A 396 22.79 -6.48 3.75
CA SER A 396 22.34 -7.22 2.56
C SER A 396 20.89 -7.70 2.70
N LYS A 397 20.51 -8.23 3.86
CA LYS A 397 19.12 -8.59 4.20
C LYS A 397 18.18 -7.39 4.04
N SER A 398 18.59 -6.23 4.53
CA SER A 398 17.81 -4.99 4.38
C SER A 398 17.66 -4.57 2.92
N TYR A 399 18.70 -4.72 2.10
CA TYR A 399 18.64 -4.52 0.66
C TYR A 399 17.65 -5.49 0.00
N TRP A 400 17.80 -6.79 0.24
CA TRP A 400 16.95 -7.82 -0.37
C TRP A 400 15.50 -7.68 0.03
N LYS A 401 15.19 -7.40 1.30
CA LYS A 401 13.84 -7.09 1.75
C LYS A 401 13.23 -5.94 0.96
N ARG A 402 13.94 -4.82 0.81
CA ARG A 402 13.46 -3.66 0.04
C ARG A 402 13.25 -4.02 -1.44
N ARG A 403 14.20 -4.73 -2.06
CA ARG A 403 14.10 -5.18 -3.45
C ARG A 403 12.89 -6.09 -3.66
N ILE A 404 12.79 -7.17 -2.88
CA ILE A 404 11.72 -8.16 -2.98
C ILE A 404 10.35 -7.51 -2.81
N MET A 405 10.19 -6.73 -1.73
CA MET A 405 8.92 -6.06 -1.44
C MET A 405 8.58 -5.02 -2.52
N GLY A 406 9.56 -4.23 -2.98
CA GLY A 406 9.39 -3.24 -4.04
C GLY A 406 8.95 -3.87 -5.36
N HIS A 407 9.61 -4.94 -5.82
CA HIS A 407 9.28 -5.59 -7.10
C HIS A 407 7.87 -6.21 -7.11
N ILE A 408 7.46 -6.88 -6.03
CA ILE A 408 6.09 -7.42 -5.92
C ILE A 408 5.06 -6.29 -5.92
N SER A 409 5.39 -5.19 -5.24
CA SER A 409 4.56 -3.99 -5.16
C SER A 409 4.36 -3.36 -6.53
N VAL A 410 5.44 -3.12 -7.29
CA VAL A 410 5.38 -2.60 -8.67
C VAL A 410 4.51 -3.48 -9.54
N ALA A 411 4.74 -4.79 -9.51
CA ALA A 411 3.99 -5.73 -10.36
C ALA A 411 2.48 -5.63 -10.09
N LEU A 412 2.09 -5.52 -8.83
CA LEU A 412 0.69 -5.33 -8.42
C LEU A 412 0.15 -3.96 -8.85
N VAL A 413 0.88 -2.88 -8.51
CA VAL A 413 0.50 -1.48 -8.80
C VAL A 413 0.33 -1.25 -10.29
N SER A 414 1.32 -1.63 -11.10
CA SER A 414 1.26 -1.45 -12.55
C SER A 414 0.11 -2.26 -13.15
N ALA A 415 -0.16 -3.48 -12.64
CA ALA A 415 -1.29 -4.27 -13.11
C ALA A 415 -2.65 -3.62 -12.81
N ILE A 416 -2.79 -3.02 -11.64
CA ILE A 416 -4.01 -2.31 -11.25
C ILE A 416 -4.13 -0.99 -12.01
N GLY A 417 -3.03 -0.25 -12.13
CA GLY A 417 -2.94 1.00 -12.88
C GLY A 417 -3.35 0.83 -14.33
N ASP A 418 -2.83 -0.21 -15.01
CA ASP A 418 -3.17 -0.53 -16.38
C ASP A 418 -4.68 -0.81 -16.50
N ARG A 419 -5.25 -1.64 -15.61
CA ARG A 419 -6.69 -1.95 -15.60
C ARG A 419 -7.56 -0.71 -15.42
N ILE A 420 -7.18 0.20 -14.54
CA ILE A 420 -7.89 1.46 -14.33
C ILE A 420 -7.78 2.35 -15.57
N ALA A 421 -6.57 2.49 -16.14
CA ALA A 421 -6.31 3.33 -17.30
C ALA A 421 -6.97 2.82 -18.59
N GLY A 422 -7.03 1.50 -18.78
CA GLY A 422 -7.59 0.86 -19.98
C GLY A 422 -9.11 0.66 -19.95
N ALA A 423 -9.76 0.85 -18.80
CA ALA A 423 -11.20 0.66 -18.69
C ALA A 423 -12.01 1.57 -19.63
N PRO A 424 -11.79 2.90 -19.69
CA PRO A 424 -12.54 3.80 -20.56
C PRO A 424 -12.54 3.39 -22.03
N ILE A 425 -11.37 2.99 -22.53
CA ILE A 425 -11.20 2.58 -23.93
C ILE A 425 -12.10 1.38 -24.23
N SER A 426 -12.07 0.34 -23.39
CA SER A 426 -12.85 -0.88 -23.64
C SER A 426 -14.35 -0.68 -23.50
N TYR A 427 -14.79 0.10 -22.52
CA TYR A 427 -16.22 0.33 -22.33
C TYR A 427 -16.78 1.28 -23.39
N ALA A 428 -16.02 2.30 -23.80
CA ALA A 428 -16.40 3.15 -24.92
C ALA A 428 -16.51 2.38 -26.25
N LEU A 429 -15.55 1.51 -26.57
CA LEU A 429 -15.58 0.67 -27.77
C LEU A 429 -16.77 -0.30 -27.76
N ARG A 430 -17.15 -0.84 -26.59
CA ARG A 430 -18.32 -1.72 -26.46
C ARG A 430 -19.64 -0.95 -26.62
N THR A 431 -19.80 0.19 -25.94
CA THR A 431 -20.97 1.07 -26.13
C THR A 431 -21.14 1.48 -27.59
N ALA A 432 -20.03 1.83 -28.24
CA ALA A 432 -20.00 2.20 -29.65
C ALA A 432 -20.39 1.08 -30.60
N ARG A 433 -19.96 -0.16 -30.32
CA ARG A 433 -20.32 -1.34 -31.13
C ARG A 433 -21.82 -1.64 -31.08
N ASP A 434 -22.43 -1.40 -29.93
CA ASP A 434 -23.84 -1.71 -29.70
C ASP A 434 -24.77 -0.57 -30.13
N SER A 435 -24.23 0.63 -30.37
CA SER A 435 -24.92 1.71 -31.09
C SER A 435 -24.69 1.56 -32.59
N GLU A 436 -25.75 1.43 -33.40
CA GLU A 436 -25.67 1.25 -34.87
C GLU A 436 -24.91 2.35 -35.64
N ASN A 437 -24.47 3.42 -34.97
CA ASN A 437 -23.78 4.57 -35.55
C ASN A 437 -22.37 4.73 -34.96
N PHE A 438 -21.36 4.07 -35.53
CA PHE A 438 -19.98 4.36 -35.15
C PHE A 438 -19.18 5.03 -36.28
N HIS A 439 -18.84 6.30 -36.06
CA HIS A 439 -17.70 6.94 -36.69
C HIS A 439 -16.44 6.66 -35.86
N ALA A 440 -15.47 5.97 -36.45
CA ALA A 440 -14.19 5.61 -35.85
C ALA A 440 -13.41 6.75 -35.16
N GLY A 441 -13.74 8.01 -35.47
CA GLY A 441 -13.16 9.21 -34.85
C GLY A 441 -13.48 9.39 -33.36
N ALA A 442 -14.62 8.90 -32.85
CA ALA A 442 -15.01 9.12 -31.44
C ALA A 442 -14.20 8.28 -30.44
N ALA A 443 -13.81 7.05 -30.80
CA ALA A 443 -12.87 6.27 -29.97
C ALA A 443 -11.45 6.82 -30.05
N ALA A 444 -11.04 7.36 -31.21
CA ALA A 444 -9.76 8.05 -31.34
C ALA A 444 -9.69 9.29 -30.43
N GLN A 445 -10.76 10.09 -30.31
CA GLN A 445 -10.81 11.21 -29.36
C GLN A 445 -10.64 10.79 -27.90
N ILE A 446 -11.16 9.62 -27.49
CA ILE A 446 -10.94 9.08 -26.13
C ILE A 446 -9.49 8.59 -25.95
N LEU A 447 -8.86 8.10 -27.01
CA LEU A 447 -7.47 7.63 -27.01
C LEU A 447 -6.43 8.77 -26.98
N PHE A 448 -6.76 9.96 -27.50
CA PHE A 448 -5.83 11.10 -27.62
C PHE A 448 -6.05 12.24 -26.62
N MET A 449 -7.04 12.16 -25.73
CA MET A 449 -7.22 13.16 -24.68
C MET A 449 -6.26 12.91 -23.52
N GLU A 450 -5.13 13.60 -23.52
CA GLU A 450 -4.52 13.98 -22.26
C GLU A 450 -5.55 14.82 -21.46
N PRO A 451 -5.79 14.52 -20.17
CA PRO A 451 -6.80 15.22 -19.37
C PRO A 451 -6.62 16.74 -19.24
N ASP A 452 -5.46 17.28 -19.64
CA ASP A 452 -5.16 18.70 -19.50
C ASP A 452 -5.59 19.57 -20.69
N THR A 453 -6.13 18.97 -21.76
CA THR A 453 -6.74 19.72 -22.89
C THR A 453 -8.26 19.63 -22.95
N ALA A 454 -8.90 18.98 -21.97
CA ALA A 454 -10.36 18.88 -21.91
C ALA A 454 -11.06 20.13 -21.32
N GLY A 455 -10.31 21.22 -21.12
CA GLY A 455 -10.83 22.50 -20.63
C GLY A 455 -11.45 23.40 -21.71
N ASP A 456 -11.12 23.21 -23.00
CA ASP A 456 -11.48 24.17 -24.05
C ASP A 456 -12.27 23.57 -25.23
N PHE A 457 -13.28 22.75 -24.95
CA PHE A 457 -14.34 22.51 -25.94
C PHE A 457 -15.70 22.75 -25.33
N HIS A 458 -16.06 24.04 -25.24
CA HIS A 458 -17.46 24.41 -25.36
C HIS A 458 -17.94 23.98 -26.75
N ILE A 459 -18.91 23.07 -26.81
CA ILE A 459 -19.81 23.02 -27.96
C ILE A 459 -20.61 24.34 -27.90
N ALA A 460 -20.08 25.38 -28.53
CA ALA A 460 -20.83 26.57 -28.85
C ALA A 460 -21.26 26.48 -30.33
N PRO A 461 -22.53 26.75 -30.66
CA PRO A 461 -22.90 27.01 -32.05
C PRO A 461 -22.17 28.29 -32.50
N ALA A 462 -21.70 28.34 -33.75
CA ALA A 462 -20.98 29.50 -34.26
C ALA A 462 -21.81 30.79 -34.11
N PRO A 463 -21.23 31.87 -33.53
CA PRO A 463 -21.07 33.08 -34.32
C PRO A 463 -19.78 33.89 -34.03
N CYS A 464 -19.63 34.93 -34.84
CA CYS A 464 -18.54 35.88 -35.07
C CYS A 464 -17.89 36.60 -33.87
N ALA A 465 -16.64 37.03 -34.12
CA ALA A 465 -15.72 37.79 -33.27
C ALA A 465 -16.28 39.04 -32.57
N ARG A 466 -16.01 39.20 -31.27
CA ARG A 466 -15.21 40.29 -30.66
C ARG A 466 -15.18 40.19 -29.13
N GLU A 467 -14.08 40.69 -28.57
CA GLU A 467 -13.84 41.19 -27.20
C GLU A 467 -13.33 40.22 -26.12
N ALA A 468 -12.03 40.44 -25.84
CA ALA A 468 -11.28 39.99 -24.69
C ALA A 468 -11.47 40.91 -23.47
N HIS A 469 -11.05 40.37 -22.32
CA HIS A 469 -10.74 41.01 -21.02
C HIS A 469 -11.83 40.97 -19.94
N MET A 470 -11.61 40.15 -18.89
CA MET A 470 -11.08 40.57 -17.58
C MET A 470 -11.24 39.45 -16.53
N GLY A 471 -10.25 39.33 -15.62
CA GLY A 471 -10.48 38.87 -14.24
C GLY A 471 -9.95 37.50 -13.84
N PHE A 472 -8.70 37.45 -13.36
CA PHE A 472 -8.16 36.39 -12.51
C PHE A 472 -9.01 36.23 -11.24
N MET A 473 -9.55 35.04 -10.99
CA MET A 473 -9.98 34.58 -9.65
C MET A 473 -9.76 33.07 -9.50
N ASN A 474 -9.19 32.71 -8.36
CA ASN A 474 -8.62 31.44 -7.97
C ASN A 474 -9.71 30.48 -7.41
N PRO A 475 -10.02 29.31 -8.01
CA PRO A 475 -11.16 28.48 -7.60
C PRO A 475 -10.74 27.41 -6.58
N VAL A 476 -10.45 27.82 -5.34
CA VAL A 476 -10.29 26.87 -4.21
C VAL A 476 -11.21 27.20 -3.02
N VAL A 477 -12.01 28.27 -3.08
CA VAL A 477 -12.85 28.69 -1.93
C VAL A 477 -14.37 28.53 -2.18
N GLY A 478 -14.80 28.14 -3.39
CA GLY A 478 -16.23 28.09 -3.75
C GLY A 478 -17.02 26.84 -3.36
N LEU A 479 -16.40 25.83 -2.71
CA LEU A 479 -17.03 24.51 -2.50
C LEU A 479 -17.39 24.20 -1.03
N LEU A 480 -17.39 25.22 -0.16
CA LEU A 480 -17.78 25.06 1.26
C LEU A 480 -18.87 26.02 1.75
N THR A 481 -19.50 26.79 0.87
CA THR A 481 -20.71 27.55 1.24
C THR A 481 -21.65 27.66 0.04
N THR A 482 -22.43 26.61 -0.24
CA THR A 482 -23.86 26.66 -0.59
C THR A 482 -24.46 25.26 -0.58
#